data_AF-A0A959G0E8-F1
#
_entry.id   AF-A0A959G0E8-F1
#
_cell.length_a   1.000
_cell.length_b   1.000
_cell.length_c   1.000
_cell.angle_alpha   90.00
_cell.angle_beta   90.00
_cell.angle_gamma   90.00
#
_symmetry.space_group_name_H-M   'P 1'
#
loop_
_entity.id
_entity.type
_entity.pdbx_description
1 polymer ?
#
loop_
_entity_poly.entity_id
_entity_poly.type
_entity_poly.pdbx_seq_one_letter_code
_entity_poly.pdbx_strand_id
1 'polypeptide(L)'
;MYSQCEGNSVTLTATPPAGQMIEWYDNILGSGIPLETGNSFVVSGLTTTTTFYAFGVNGANKSSPLAVSVDVVPNPTASIIRIDTLGEFMNERTFTASVSPDVTDFVWNFGDGNASNQANPTHTYTNTGNYMVQLTVENASGCSTQTQQNVEVSWFVKPIPNIFTPNGDNVNDVFLIESFGLTGYTLNIRDRRANLFYTTNTPNIGWDGVRNTGALAPNGPYFYELISDQTTLVGNVTLLR
;
A
#
# COMPACT_ATOMS: atom_id res chain seq x y z
N MET A 1 -14.91 -5.75 34.39
CA MET A 1 -13.63 -5.18 33.94
C MET A 1 -13.83 -4.78 32.50
N TYR A 2 -13.66 -3.50 32.19
CA TYR A 2 -13.78 -2.99 30.83
C TYR A 2 -12.38 -2.93 30.23
N SER A 3 -12.24 -3.30 28.95
CA SER A 3 -10.99 -3.13 28.21
C SER A 3 -11.29 -2.38 26.92
N GLN A 4 -10.43 -1.44 26.56
CA GLN A 4 -10.55 -0.64 25.35
C GLN A 4 -9.17 -0.24 24.82
N CYS A 5 -9.12 0.10 23.54
CA CYS A 5 -7.92 0.70 22.96
C CYS A 5 -7.72 2.13 23.45
N GLU A 6 -6.47 2.55 23.50
CA GLU A 6 -6.09 3.92 23.82
C GLU A 6 -6.86 4.93 22.97
N GLY A 7 -7.44 5.93 23.63
CA GLY A 7 -8.22 6.99 23.01
C GLY A 7 -9.71 6.66 22.76
N ASN A 8 -10.12 5.39 22.83
CA ASN A 8 -11.50 4.99 22.60
C ASN A 8 -12.44 5.42 23.75
N SER A 9 -13.74 5.24 23.51
CA SER A 9 -14.78 5.44 24.50
C SER A 9 -15.37 4.13 25.03
N VAL A 10 -15.76 4.16 26.30
CA VAL A 10 -16.45 3.07 26.97
C VAL A 10 -17.60 3.60 27.81
N THR A 11 -18.72 2.88 27.81
CA THR A 11 -19.84 3.18 28.71
C THR A 11 -19.75 2.30 29.94
N LEU A 12 -19.44 2.91 31.08
CA LEU A 12 -19.49 2.26 32.38
C LEU A 12 -20.93 2.21 32.85
N THR A 13 -21.34 1.10 33.46
CA THR A 13 -22.69 0.95 34.00
C THR A 13 -22.66 0.51 35.45
N ALA A 14 -23.54 1.07 36.26
CA ALA A 14 -23.77 0.67 37.64
C ALA A 14 -25.27 0.60 37.92
N THR A 15 -25.68 -0.37 38.75
CA THR A 15 -27.08 -0.50 39.17
C THR A 15 -27.26 0.19 40.52
N PRO A 16 -28.17 1.18 40.63
CA PRO A 16 -28.43 1.84 41.91
C PRO A 16 -29.12 0.88 42.90
N PRO A 17 -28.75 0.92 44.19
CA PRO A 17 -29.58 0.34 45.25
C PRO A 17 -30.99 0.96 45.27
N ALA A 18 -31.97 0.25 45.84
CA ALA A 18 -33.35 0.72 45.86
C ALA A 18 -33.49 2.11 46.51
N GLY A 19 -34.12 3.05 45.80
CA GLY A 19 -34.32 4.44 46.25
C GLY A 19 -33.06 5.31 46.22
N GLN A 20 -31.99 4.87 45.54
CA GLN A 20 -30.75 5.63 45.37
C GLN A 20 -30.51 6.01 43.90
N MET A 21 -29.69 7.02 43.67
CA MET A 21 -29.12 7.37 42.36
C MET A 21 -27.64 7.04 42.34
N ILE A 22 -27.04 6.89 41.16
CA ILE A 22 -25.58 6.70 41.04
C ILE A 22 -24.90 8.06 40.81
N GLU A 23 -23.83 8.30 41.56
CA GLU A 23 -22.84 9.35 41.30
C GLU A 23 -21.48 8.72 40.99
N TRP A 24 -20.82 9.18 39.92
CA TRP A 24 -19.51 8.68 39.47
C TRP A 24 -18.37 9.62 39.87
N TYR A 25 -17.24 9.06 40.30
CA TYR A 25 -16.05 9.79 40.75
C TYR A 25 -14.76 9.15 40.23
N ASP A 26 -13.68 9.94 40.20
CA ASP A 26 -12.30 9.51 39.93
C ASP A 26 -11.51 9.15 41.20
N ASN A 27 -12.11 9.38 42.38
CA ASN A 27 -11.48 9.17 43.68
C ASN A 27 -12.32 8.26 44.57
N ILE A 28 -11.65 7.39 45.31
CA ILE A 28 -12.27 6.39 46.19
C ILE A 28 -13.09 6.99 47.33
N LEU A 29 -12.89 8.28 47.64
CA LEU A 29 -13.61 8.98 48.70
C LEU A 29 -14.95 9.57 48.22
N GLY A 30 -15.20 9.61 46.91
CA GLY A 30 -16.42 10.21 46.35
C GLY A 30 -16.56 11.70 46.70
N SER A 31 -15.43 12.39 46.83
CA SER A 31 -15.34 13.80 47.22
C SER A 31 -15.34 14.71 46.00
N GLY A 32 -15.90 15.92 46.13
CA GLY A 32 -16.02 16.89 45.05
C GLY A 32 -17.30 16.76 44.21
N ILE A 33 -17.29 17.38 43.03
CA ILE A 33 -18.38 17.32 42.05
C ILE A 33 -18.33 15.96 41.33
N PRO A 34 -19.45 15.22 41.21
CA PRO A 34 -19.46 13.97 40.47
C PRO A 34 -19.12 14.22 38.99
N LEU A 35 -18.40 13.27 38.39
CA LEU A 35 -18.10 13.27 36.95
C LEU A 35 -19.37 13.10 36.12
N GLU A 36 -20.30 12.29 36.62
CA GLU A 36 -21.59 12.01 35.98
C GLU A 36 -22.60 11.53 37.03
N THR A 37 -23.89 11.74 36.76
CA THR A 37 -24.99 11.20 37.57
C THR A 37 -25.90 10.32 36.73
N GLY A 38 -26.18 9.11 37.22
CA GLY A 38 -27.01 8.14 36.53
C GLY A 38 -26.36 6.78 36.35
N ASN A 39 -27.15 5.83 35.84
CA ASN A 39 -26.76 4.42 35.77
C ASN A 39 -25.62 4.15 34.77
N SER A 40 -25.32 5.12 33.90
CA SER A 40 -24.30 5.00 32.86
C SER A 40 -23.39 6.23 32.85
N PHE A 41 -22.11 6.02 32.57
CA PHE A 41 -21.11 7.07 32.42
C PHE A 41 -20.22 6.76 31.22
N VAL A 42 -20.21 7.66 30.22
CA VAL A 42 -19.38 7.51 29.03
C VAL A 42 -18.04 8.17 29.28
N VAL A 43 -16.98 7.38 29.28
CA VAL A 43 -15.59 7.86 29.37
C VAL A 43 -14.98 7.79 27.99
N SER A 44 -14.21 8.80 27.59
CA SER A 44 -13.52 8.84 26.29
C SER A 44 -12.09 9.35 26.46
N GLY A 45 -11.19 8.96 25.56
CA GLY A 45 -9.86 9.55 25.49
C GLY A 45 -8.89 9.09 26.59
N LEU A 46 -9.14 7.93 27.22
CA LEU A 46 -8.19 7.39 28.20
C LEU A 46 -6.92 6.89 27.50
N THR A 47 -5.77 7.27 28.04
CA THR A 47 -4.44 6.80 27.58
C THR A 47 -3.77 5.86 28.57
N THR A 48 -4.29 5.77 29.79
CA THR A 48 -3.80 4.85 30.83
C THR A 48 -4.96 4.20 31.56
N THR A 49 -4.71 3.00 32.08
CA THR A 49 -5.68 2.28 32.91
C THR A 49 -6.12 3.16 34.08
N THR A 50 -7.42 3.39 34.16
CA THR A 50 -8.02 4.30 35.13
C THR A 50 -9.12 3.58 35.89
N THR A 51 -9.25 3.86 37.18
CA THR A 51 -10.32 3.30 38.02
C THR A 51 -11.27 4.41 38.43
N PHE A 52 -12.54 4.21 38.12
CA PHE A 52 -13.64 5.06 38.55
C PHE A 52 -14.40 4.42 39.70
N TYR A 53 -15.14 5.23 40.44
CA TYR A 53 -15.88 4.80 41.62
C TYR A 53 -17.34 5.23 41.49
N ALA A 54 -18.26 4.27 41.52
CA ALA A 54 -19.69 4.52 41.54
C ALA A 54 -20.22 4.45 42.98
N PHE A 55 -21.01 5.44 43.39
CA PHE A 55 -21.66 5.50 44.70
C PHE A 55 -23.17 5.51 44.53
N GLY A 56 -23.87 4.71 45.33
CA GLY A 56 -25.30 4.88 45.53
C GLY A 56 -25.56 6.01 46.51
N VAL A 57 -26.41 6.96 46.13
CA VAL A 57 -26.66 8.19 46.90
C VAL A 57 -28.15 8.36 47.18
N ASN A 58 -28.48 8.62 48.45
CA ASN A 58 -29.81 9.03 48.90
C ASN A 58 -29.68 10.20 49.88
N GLY A 59 -29.97 11.41 49.39
CA GLY A 59 -29.71 12.64 50.13
C GLY A 59 -28.20 12.81 50.39
N ALA A 60 -27.83 13.04 51.65
CA ALA A 60 -26.42 13.19 52.05
C ALA A 60 -25.68 11.86 52.27
N ASN A 61 -26.38 10.72 52.23
CA ASN A 61 -25.79 9.41 52.48
C ASN A 61 -25.24 8.81 51.20
N LYS A 62 -23.97 8.37 51.23
CA LYS A 62 -23.31 7.62 50.15
C LYS A 62 -23.03 6.17 50.59
N SER A 63 -23.19 5.23 49.66
CA SER A 63 -22.80 3.84 49.86
C SER A 63 -21.28 3.66 49.94
N SER A 64 -20.82 2.44 50.22
CA SER A 64 -19.44 2.07 49.86
C SER A 64 -19.25 2.18 48.35
N PRO A 65 -18.07 2.60 47.85
CA PRO A 65 -17.81 2.70 46.43
C PRO A 65 -17.78 1.33 45.75
N LEU A 66 -18.33 1.25 44.54
CA LEU A 66 -18.02 0.20 43.58
C LEU A 66 -16.89 0.69 42.66
N ALA A 67 -15.71 0.05 42.76
CA ALA A 67 -14.61 0.33 41.85
C ALA A 67 -14.86 -0.30 40.47
N VAL A 68 -14.71 0.51 39.43
CA VAL A 68 -14.85 0.10 38.02
C VAL A 68 -13.56 0.49 37.29
N SER A 69 -12.71 -0.50 37.03
CA SER A 69 -11.47 -0.30 36.28
C SER A 69 -11.71 -0.46 34.78
N VAL A 70 -11.08 0.45 34.04
CA VAL A 70 -10.99 0.45 32.58
C VAL A 70 -9.54 0.22 32.20
N ASP A 71 -9.24 -0.95 31.68
CA ASP A 71 -7.92 -1.30 31.16
C ASP A 71 -7.75 -0.67 29.77
N VAL A 72 -6.66 0.08 29.61
CA VAL A 72 -6.32 0.70 28.33
C VAL A 72 -5.21 -0.09 27.66
N VAL A 73 -5.49 -0.62 26.49
CA VAL A 73 -4.50 -1.28 25.63
C VAL A 73 -3.92 -0.24 24.67
N PRO A 74 -2.60 0.00 24.67
CA PRO A 74 -1.98 0.91 23.72
C PRO A 74 -2.26 0.50 22.27
N ASN A 75 -2.42 1.48 21.39
CA ASN A 75 -2.48 1.18 19.96
C ASN A 75 -1.09 0.71 19.48
N PRO A 76 -1.01 -0.28 18.58
CA PRO A 76 0.27 -0.69 18.03
C PRO A 76 0.92 0.47 17.26
N THR A 77 2.25 0.51 17.18
CA THR A 77 2.94 1.47 16.30
C THR A 77 3.22 0.81 14.96
N ALA A 78 3.13 1.58 13.87
CA ALA A 78 3.44 1.10 12.52
C ALA A 78 4.01 2.20 11.62
N SER A 79 4.98 1.84 10.81
CA SER A 79 5.56 2.68 9.77
C SER A 79 6.08 1.82 8.60
N ILE A 80 5.98 2.36 7.39
CA ILE A 80 6.62 1.77 6.20
C ILE A 80 8.02 2.37 6.11
N ILE A 81 9.06 1.56 6.35
CA ILE A 81 10.44 2.08 6.48
C ILE A 81 11.26 1.93 5.21
N ARG A 82 10.86 1.04 4.31
CA ARG A 82 11.58 0.78 3.07
C ARG A 82 10.63 0.28 2.00
N ILE A 83 10.81 0.79 0.80
CA ILE A 83 10.17 0.32 -0.42
C ILE A 83 11.28 0.13 -1.45
N ASP A 84 11.58 -1.13 -1.75
CA ASP A 84 12.56 -1.46 -2.78
C ASP A 84 11.90 -1.60 -4.13
N THR A 85 12.56 -1.08 -5.16
CA THR A 85 12.13 -1.30 -6.55
C THR A 85 12.86 -2.50 -7.13
N LEU A 86 12.08 -3.45 -7.64
CA LEU A 86 12.54 -4.70 -8.25
C LEU A 86 11.85 -4.91 -9.60
N GLY A 87 12.12 -6.07 -10.19
CA GLY A 87 11.60 -6.47 -11.50
C GLY A 87 12.35 -5.81 -12.65
N GLU A 88 12.41 -6.50 -13.78
CA GLU A 88 13.16 -6.03 -14.95
C GLU A 88 12.58 -4.75 -15.58
N PHE A 89 11.32 -4.42 -15.24
CA PHE A 89 10.62 -3.23 -15.68
C PHE A 89 10.41 -2.20 -14.57
N MET A 90 11.06 -2.36 -13.41
CA MET A 90 10.95 -1.44 -12.27
C MET A 90 9.49 -1.28 -11.77
N ASN A 91 8.64 -2.30 -11.97
CA ASN A 91 7.23 -2.31 -11.61
C ASN A 91 6.91 -3.22 -10.41
N GLU A 92 7.91 -3.88 -9.84
CA GLU A 92 7.76 -4.67 -8.61
C GLU A 92 8.28 -3.87 -7.40
N ARG A 93 7.63 -4.04 -6.25
CA ARG A 93 7.97 -3.40 -4.99
C ARG A 93 8.03 -4.41 -3.86
N THR A 94 9.06 -4.32 -3.02
CA THR A 94 9.10 -5.03 -1.73
C THR A 94 8.93 -4.03 -0.60
N PHE A 95 8.01 -4.31 0.31
CA PHE A 95 7.65 -3.44 1.43
C PHE A 95 8.22 -3.98 2.74
N THR A 96 8.87 -3.11 3.51
CA THR A 96 9.30 -3.44 4.87
C THR A 96 8.55 -2.58 5.89
N ALA A 97 7.85 -3.24 6.80
CA ALA A 97 7.18 -2.60 7.93
C ALA A 97 8.08 -2.60 9.18
N SER A 98 8.01 -1.52 9.95
CA SER A 98 8.49 -1.45 11.33
C SER A 98 7.29 -1.25 12.24
N VAL A 99 7.07 -2.20 13.15
CA VAL A 99 5.88 -2.27 14.00
C VAL A 99 6.24 -2.54 15.46
N SER A 100 5.32 -2.25 16.38
CA SER A 100 5.48 -2.64 17.79
C SER A 100 5.39 -4.16 17.99
N PRO A 101 6.01 -4.71 19.05
CA PRO A 101 6.09 -6.16 19.26
C PRO A 101 4.76 -6.88 19.51
N ASP A 102 3.71 -6.15 19.83
CA ASP A 102 2.36 -6.65 20.12
C ASP A 102 1.50 -6.88 18.88
N VAL A 103 1.95 -6.44 17.69
CA VAL A 103 1.24 -6.66 16.43
C VAL A 103 1.14 -8.15 16.10
N THR A 104 -0.08 -8.60 15.83
CA THR A 104 -0.40 -9.97 15.44
C THR A 104 -0.81 -10.07 13.98
N ASP A 105 -1.38 -9.01 13.42
CA ASP A 105 -2.00 -9.03 12.10
C ASP A 105 -1.54 -7.86 11.23
N PHE A 106 -1.40 -8.13 9.92
CA PHE A 106 -1.01 -7.18 8.90
C PHE A 106 -2.04 -7.19 7.78
N VAL A 107 -2.42 -6.01 7.30
CA VAL A 107 -3.22 -5.83 6.10
C VAL A 107 -2.61 -4.72 5.27
N TRP A 108 -2.06 -5.11 4.12
CA TRP A 108 -1.58 -4.21 3.08
C TRP A 108 -2.65 -4.01 2.03
N ASN A 109 -2.85 -2.77 1.62
CA ASN A 109 -3.57 -2.41 0.40
C ASN A 109 -2.61 -1.63 -0.49
N PHE A 110 -2.36 -2.11 -1.71
CA PHE A 110 -1.36 -1.52 -2.60
C PHE A 110 -1.92 -0.36 -3.43
N GLY A 111 -3.19 0.02 -3.27
CA GLY A 111 -3.81 1.14 -3.97
C GLY A 111 -4.21 0.83 -5.42
N ASP A 112 -4.00 -0.39 -5.90
CA ASP A 112 -4.37 -0.88 -7.24
C ASP A 112 -5.51 -1.92 -7.21
N GLY A 113 -6.11 -2.13 -6.03
CA GLY A 113 -7.14 -3.15 -5.78
C GLY A 113 -6.60 -4.47 -5.24
N ASN A 114 -5.28 -4.67 -5.18
CA ASN A 114 -4.67 -5.85 -4.58
C ASN A 114 -4.27 -5.61 -3.11
N ALA A 115 -4.15 -6.70 -2.36
CA ALA A 115 -3.85 -6.70 -0.93
C ALA A 115 -2.97 -7.88 -0.51
N SER A 116 -2.38 -7.80 0.68
CA SER A 116 -1.60 -8.89 1.29
C SER A 116 -1.69 -8.88 2.81
N ASN A 117 -1.57 -10.05 3.43
CA ASN A 117 -1.52 -10.20 4.89
C ASN A 117 -0.12 -10.59 5.39
N GLN A 118 0.89 -10.56 4.52
CA GLN A 118 2.27 -10.82 4.90
C GLN A 118 2.86 -9.62 5.64
N ALA A 119 3.78 -9.86 6.58
CA ALA A 119 4.48 -8.77 7.28
C ALA A 119 5.32 -7.90 6.32
N ASN A 120 6.01 -8.53 5.37
CA ASN A 120 6.85 -7.87 4.36
C ASN A 120 6.55 -8.44 2.96
N PRO A 121 5.49 -7.95 2.28
CA PRO A 121 5.10 -8.48 0.98
C PRO A 121 5.96 -7.93 -0.16
N THR A 122 5.98 -8.68 -1.26
CA THR A 122 6.38 -8.19 -2.59
C THR A 122 5.13 -8.09 -3.46
N HIS A 123 5.00 -7.00 -4.22
CA HIS A 123 3.86 -6.72 -5.09
C HIS A 123 4.31 -6.20 -6.46
N THR A 124 3.69 -6.69 -7.52
CA THR A 124 3.97 -6.28 -8.90
C THR A 124 2.80 -5.46 -9.45
N TYR A 125 3.07 -4.21 -9.83
CA TYR A 125 2.08 -3.33 -10.45
C TYR A 125 1.97 -3.61 -11.95
N THR A 126 0.74 -3.80 -12.43
CA THR A 126 0.47 -4.06 -13.86
C THR A 126 0.43 -2.80 -14.71
N ASN A 127 0.17 -1.64 -14.09
CA ASN A 127 0.02 -0.35 -14.76
C ASN A 127 0.94 0.68 -14.12
N THR A 128 1.20 1.76 -14.86
CA THR A 128 1.86 2.96 -14.32
C THR A 128 0.87 3.81 -13.53
N GLY A 129 1.38 4.59 -12.59
CA GLY A 129 0.56 5.49 -11.79
C GLY A 129 1.16 5.82 -10.44
N ASN A 130 0.41 6.61 -9.68
CA ASN A 130 0.66 6.88 -8.28
C ASN A 130 -0.30 6.06 -7.43
N TYR A 131 0.25 5.24 -6.56
CA TYR A 131 -0.48 4.31 -5.72
C TYR A 131 -0.32 4.70 -4.25
N MET A 132 -1.44 4.94 -3.57
CA MET A 132 -1.43 5.17 -2.13
C MET A 132 -1.43 3.82 -1.40
N VAL A 133 -0.25 3.36 -1.01
CA VAL A 133 -0.09 2.10 -0.27
C VAL A 133 -0.47 2.34 1.19
N GLN A 134 -1.31 1.47 1.73
CA GLN A 134 -1.78 1.53 3.11
C GLN A 134 -1.39 0.25 3.84
N LEU A 135 -0.82 0.41 5.03
CA LEU A 135 -0.60 -0.66 5.99
C LEU A 135 -1.51 -0.42 7.19
N THR A 136 -2.36 -1.41 7.49
CA THR A 136 -3.10 -1.49 8.73
C THR A 136 -2.55 -2.66 9.55
N VAL A 137 -2.24 -2.42 10.81
CA VAL A 137 -1.80 -3.44 11.75
C VAL A 137 -2.76 -3.52 12.92
N GLU A 138 -2.87 -4.70 13.52
CA GLU A 138 -3.73 -4.96 14.66
C GLU A 138 -2.97 -5.83 15.70
N ASN A 139 -3.27 -5.63 16.98
CA ASN A 139 -2.80 -6.49 18.05
C ASN A 139 -3.89 -7.46 18.53
N ALA A 140 -3.54 -8.41 19.39
CA ALA A 140 -4.46 -9.44 19.87
C ALA A 140 -5.72 -8.90 20.62
N SER A 141 -5.69 -7.64 21.05
CA SER A 141 -6.81 -6.97 21.73
C SER A 141 -7.75 -6.24 20.76
N GLY A 142 -7.46 -6.27 19.46
CA GLY A 142 -8.24 -5.58 18.42
C GLY A 142 -7.89 -4.11 18.24
N CYS A 143 -6.78 -3.64 18.81
CA CYS A 143 -6.34 -2.27 18.64
C CYS A 143 -5.53 -2.13 17.36
N SER A 144 -5.90 -1.16 16.53
CA SER A 144 -5.38 -1.03 15.19
C SER A 144 -4.76 0.34 14.93
N THR A 145 -3.69 0.35 14.14
CA THR A 145 -3.07 1.58 13.63
C THR A 145 -2.93 1.47 12.12
N GLN A 146 -3.04 2.61 11.45
CA GLN A 146 -2.92 2.71 10.01
C GLN A 146 -1.86 3.72 9.61
N THR A 147 -1.08 3.38 8.58
CA THR A 147 -0.10 4.26 7.95
C THR A 147 -0.20 4.17 6.43
N GLN A 148 0.22 5.22 5.73
CA GLN A 148 0.14 5.33 4.28
C GLN A 148 1.42 5.90 3.68
N GLN A 149 1.75 5.47 2.47
CA GLN A 149 2.87 6.00 1.69
C GLN A 149 2.54 5.98 0.19
N ASN A 150 2.86 7.06 -0.52
CA ASN A 150 2.71 7.11 -1.97
C ASN A 150 3.87 6.36 -2.65
N VAL A 151 3.52 5.53 -3.63
CA VAL A 151 4.45 4.83 -4.51
C VAL A 151 4.19 5.25 -5.95
N GLU A 152 5.21 5.78 -6.59
CA GLU A 152 5.18 6.06 -8.03
C GLU A 152 5.70 4.84 -8.80
N VAL A 153 4.92 4.41 -9.79
CA VAL A 153 5.31 3.41 -10.78
C VAL A 153 5.32 4.10 -12.14
N SER A 154 6.52 4.42 -12.61
CA SER A 154 6.70 5.08 -13.90
C SER A 154 6.84 4.08 -15.04
N TRP A 155 6.71 4.57 -16.27
CA TRP A 155 7.02 3.80 -17.46
C TRP A 155 8.52 3.48 -17.51
N PHE A 156 8.86 2.41 -18.21
CA PHE A 156 10.24 1.96 -18.33
C PHE A 156 10.49 1.35 -19.70
N VAL A 157 11.67 1.61 -20.26
CA VAL A 157 12.16 0.95 -21.48
C VAL A 157 13.47 0.27 -21.13
N LYS A 158 13.54 -1.05 -21.37
CA LYS A 158 14.79 -1.79 -21.16
C LYS A 158 15.89 -1.25 -22.09
N PRO A 159 17.17 -1.45 -21.76
CA PRO A 159 18.27 -1.12 -22.68
C PRO A 159 18.02 -1.73 -24.07
N ILE A 160 18.05 -0.88 -25.10
CA ILE A 160 17.72 -1.27 -26.47
C ILE A 160 18.96 -1.95 -27.10
N PRO A 161 18.84 -3.17 -27.65
CA PRO A 161 19.94 -3.80 -28.36
C PRO A 161 20.29 -3.03 -29.65
N ASN A 162 21.54 -3.11 -30.11
CA ASN A 162 21.98 -2.46 -31.35
C ASN A 162 22.31 -3.46 -32.47
N ILE A 163 22.05 -4.75 -32.25
CA ILE A 163 22.30 -5.84 -33.19
C ILE A 163 21.32 -7.00 -32.93
N PHE A 164 20.92 -7.70 -33.98
CA PHE A 164 20.13 -8.92 -33.91
C PHE A 164 20.43 -9.84 -35.12
N THR A 165 20.17 -11.13 -34.97
CA THR A 165 20.53 -12.18 -35.92
C THR A 165 19.31 -13.01 -36.34
N PRO A 166 18.47 -12.54 -37.29
CA PRO A 166 17.30 -13.28 -37.76
C PRO A 166 17.68 -14.46 -38.65
N ASN A 167 18.21 -15.52 -38.05
CA ASN A 167 18.69 -16.75 -38.71
C ASN A 167 17.81 -17.99 -38.39
N GLY A 168 16.81 -17.84 -37.51
CA GLY A 168 15.85 -18.89 -37.13
C GLY A 168 16.33 -19.84 -36.03
N ASP A 169 17.38 -19.50 -35.28
CA ASP A 169 17.87 -20.29 -34.15
C ASP A 169 17.14 -20.02 -32.83
N ASN A 170 16.15 -19.11 -32.85
CA ASN A 170 15.39 -18.58 -31.71
C ASN A 170 16.23 -17.74 -30.72
N VAL A 171 17.41 -17.29 -31.11
CA VAL A 171 18.32 -16.48 -30.29
C VAL A 171 18.59 -15.16 -31.00
N ASN A 172 18.11 -14.06 -30.41
CA ASN A 172 18.23 -12.72 -31.00
C ASN A 172 17.68 -12.62 -32.44
N ASP A 173 16.71 -13.47 -32.80
CA ASP A 173 16.06 -13.45 -34.12
C ASP A 173 15.21 -12.19 -34.33
N VAL A 174 14.85 -11.51 -33.25
CA VAL A 174 13.93 -10.37 -33.26
C VAL A 174 14.60 -9.18 -32.60
N PHE A 175 14.68 -8.06 -33.33
CA PHE A 175 14.97 -6.77 -32.73
C PHE A 175 13.74 -6.30 -31.94
N LEU A 176 13.82 -6.45 -30.62
CA LEU A 176 12.73 -6.15 -29.70
C LEU A 176 13.10 -4.98 -28.79
N ILE A 177 12.21 -3.99 -28.71
CA ILE A 177 12.26 -2.96 -27.67
C ILE A 177 11.23 -3.31 -26.61
N GLU A 178 11.71 -3.89 -25.52
CA GLU A 178 10.89 -4.25 -24.37
C GLU A 178 10.60 -3.01 -23.50
N SER A 179 9.34 -2.82 -23.15
CA SER A 179 8.89 -1.67 -22.36
C SER A 179 7.69 -1.99 -21.47
N PHE A 180 7.47 -1.12 -20.49
CA PHE A 180 6.36 -1.14 -19.57
C PHE A 180 5.69 0.24 -19.53
N GLY A 181 4.36 0.25 -19.60
CA GLY A 181 3.56 1.44 -19.34
C GLY A 181 3.58 2.55 -20.40
N LEU A 182 4.14 2.30 -21.59
CA LEU A 182 4.06 3.26 -22.70
C LEU A 182 2.67 3.27 -23.33
N THR A 183 2.16 4.45 -23.65
CA THR A 183 0.93 4.66 -24.42
C THR A 183 1.24 5.35 -25.74
N GLY A 184 0.35 5.24 -26.73
CA GLY A 184 0.61 5.81 -28.07
C GLY A 184 1.81 5.17 -28.78
N TYR A 185 2.12 3.91 -28.47
CA TYR A 185 3.33 3.22 -28.94
C TYR A 185 3.35 3.08 -30.47
N THR A 186 4.45 3.46 -31.10
CA THR A 186 4.78 3.15 -32.50
C THR A 186 6.28 2.92 -32.62
N LEU A 187 6.68 1.73 -33.07
CA LEU A 187 8.05 1.42 -33.45
C LEU A 187 8.16 1.43 -34.97
N ASN A 188 9.03 2.28 -35.51
CA ASN A 188 9.38 2.33 -36.92
C ASN A 188 10.81 1.84 -37.13
N ILE A 189 11.02 1.01 -38.16
CA ILE A 189 12.35 0.66 -38.67
C ILE A 189 12.51 1.24 -40.06
N ARG A 190 13.59 1.96 -40.30
CA ARG A 190 13.90 2.59 -41.58
C ARG A 190 15.28 2.18 -42.09
N ASP A 191 15.43 2.15 -43.41
CA ASP A 191 16.75 1.99 -44.02
C ASP A 191 17.57 3.29 -44.00
N ARG A 192 18.80 3.23 -44.51
CA ARG A 192 19.71 4.39 -44.66
C ARG A 192 19.21 5.51 -45.58
N ARG A 193 18.11 5.29 -46.30
CA ARG A 193 17.44 6.26 -47.18
C ARG A 193 16.11 6.73 -46.58
N ALA A 194 15.85 6.44 -45.30
CA ALA A 194 14.64 6.74 -44.55
C ALA A 194 13.36 6.02 -45.04
N ASN A 195 13.49 5.00 -45.91
CA ASN A 195 12.35 4.20 -46.33
C ASN A 195 11.86 3.33 -45.16
N LEU A 196 10.56 3.34 -44.88
CA LEU A 196 9.96 2.51 -43.85
C LEU A 196 10.03 1.03 -44.25
N PHE A 197 10.62 0.23 -43.36
CA PHE A 197 10.82 -1.20 -43.53
C PHE A 197 9.81 -2.02 -42.72
N TYR A 198 9.64 -1.63 -41.47
CA TYR A 198 8.76 -2.28 -40.51
C TYR A 198 8.11 -1.22 -39.64
N THR A 199 6.86 -1.45 -39.26
CA THR A 199 6.18 -0.64 -38.25
C THR A 199 5.25 -1.50 -37.42
N THR A 200 5.16 -1.20 -36.13
CA THR A 200 4.16 -1.79 -35.24
C THR A 200 3.70 -0.75 -34.24
N ASN A 201 2.41 -0.80 -33.91
CA ASN A 201 1.81 -0.03 -32.83
C ASN A 201 1.57 -0.87 -31.56
N THR A 202 1.97 -2.14 -31.59
CA THR A 202 1.80 -3.07 -30.47
C THR A 202 3.11 -3.13 -29.68
N PRO A 203 3.12 -2.72 -28.40
CA PRO A 203 4.29 -2.85 -27.54
C PRO A 203 4.78 -4.30 -27.46
N ASN A 204 6.09 -4.47 -27.26
CA ASN A 204 6.73 -5.77 -27.09
C ASN A 204 6.55 -6.73 -28.29
N ILE A 205 6.29 -6.18 -29.48
CA ILE A 205 6.41 -6.87 -30.76
C ILE A 205 7.59 -6.26 -31.50
N GLY A 206 8.56 -7.09 -31.85
CA GLY A 206 9.80 -6.64 -32.49
C GLY A 206 9.84 -6.89 -33.99
N TRP A 207 10.97 -6.56 -34.60
CA TRP A 207 11.23 -6.77 -36.02
C TRP A 207 12.13 -8.00 -36.22
N ASP A 208 11.64 -8.97 -36.99
CA ASP A 208 12.32 -10.24 -37.32
C ASP A 208 13.19 -10.16 -38.59
N GLY A 209 13.47 -8.95 -39.09
CA GLY A 209 14.21 -8.78 -40.34
C GLY A 209 13.38 -8.96 -41.60
N VAL A 210 12.06 -9.15 -41.50
CA VAL A 210 11.13 -9.19 -42.63
C VAL A 210 10.47 -7.82 -42.81
N ARG A 211 10.36 -7.36 -44.05
CA ARG A 211 9.63 -6.12 -44.37
C ARG A 211 8.13 -6.33 -44.14
N ASN A 212 7.38 -5.24 -43.98
CA ASN A 212 5.91 -5.28 -44.02
C ASN A 212 5.35 -5.91 -45.32
N THR A 213 6.13 -5.94 -46.41
CA THR A 213 5.78 -6.59 -47.67
C THR A 213 6.07 -8.10 -47.70
N GLY A 214 6.61 -8.68 -46.63
CA GLY A 214 6.99 -10.09 -46.54
C GLY A 214 8.37 -10.45 -47.10
N ALA A 215 9.12 -9.48 -47.66
CA ALA A 215 10.45 -9.71 -48.21
C ALA A 215 11.55 -9.56 -47.13
N LEU A 216 12.59 -10.39 -47.19
CA LEU A 216 13.74 -10.28 -46.29
C LEU A 216 14.48 -8.95 -46.47
N ALA A 217 14.85 -8.34 -45.36
CA ALA A 217 15.67 -7.15 -45.36
C ALA A 217 17.14 -7.47 -45.68
N PRO A 218 17.92 -6.68 -46.43
CA PRO A 218 19.35 -6.95 -46.59
C PRO A 218 20.12 -6.87 -45.26
N ASN A 219 21.26 -7.57 -45.14
CA ASN A 219 22.17 -7.36 -44.01
C ASN A 219 22.67 -5.91 -44.02
N GLY A 220 22.78 -5.31 -42.84
CA GLY A 220 23.28 -3.94 -42.72
C GLY A 220 22.63 -3.14 -41.59
N PRO A 221 22.99 -1.85 -41.49
CA PRO A 221 22.44 -0.95 -40.50
C PRO A 221 21.06 -0.44 -40.89
N TYR A 222 20.20 -0.33 -39.88
CA TYR A 222 18.87 0.25 -39.92
C TYR A 222 18.72 1.27 -38.79
N PHE A 223 17.76 2.17 -38.93
CA PHE A 223 17.41 3.16 -37.92
C PHE A 223 16.08 2.80 -37.29
N TYR A 224 16.01 2.82 -35.97
CA TYR A 224 14.75 2.69 -35.26
C TYR A 224 14.29 4.06 -34.73
N GLU A 225 12.98 4.23 -34.68
CA GLU A 225 12.31 5.35 -34.04
C GLU A 225 11.13 4.76 -33.26
N LEU A 226 11.23 4.79 -31.93
CA LEU A 226 10.13 4.48 -31.02
C LEU A 226 9.48 5.80 -30.61
N ILE A 227 8.19 5.93 -30.87
CA ILE A 227 7.36 7.07 -30.47
C ILE A 227 6.32 6.56 -29.48
N SER A 228 6.09 7.33 -28.42
CA SER A 228 5.03 7.13 -27.43
C SER A 228 4.59 8.50 -26.91
N ASP A 229 3.51 8.53 -26.14
CA ASP A 229 3.06 9.77 -25.49
C ASP A 229 4.09 10.27 -24.45
N GLN A 230 4.90 9.36 -23.90
CA GLN A 230 5.87 9.65 -22.83
C GLN A 230 7.27 9.98 -23.36
N THR A 231 7.70 9.36 -24.45
CA THR A 231 9.07 9.48 -24.96
C THR A 231 9.18 9.24 -26.47
N THR A 232 10.25 9.78 -27.06
CA THR A 232 10.70 9.41 -28.40
C THR A 232 12.15 8.94 -28.31
N LEU A 233 12.41 7.69 -28.69
CA LEU A 233 13.74 7.10 -28.71
C LEU A 233 14.16 6.81 -30.15
N VAL A 234 15.35 7.25 -30.52
CA VAL A 234 15.93 7.00 -31.84
C VAL A 234 17.29 6.36 -31.69
N GLY A 235 17.66 5.52 -32.65
CA GLY A 235 18.97 4.88 -32.67
C GLY A 235 19.14 4.01 -33.90
N ASN A 236 20.18 3.18 -33.86
CA ASN A 236 20.49 2.25 -34.94
C ASN A 236 20.48 0.80 -34.45
N VAL A 237 20.12 -0.10 -35.35
CA VAL A 237 20.20 -1.54 -35.15
C VAL A 237 20.86 -2.17 -36.38
N THR A 238 21.75 -3.12 -36.17
CA THR A 238 22.39 -3.89 -37.24
C THR A 238 21.72 -5.24 -37.40
N LEU A 239 21.29 -5.57 -38.61
CA LEU A 239 20.83 -6.91 -38.97
C LEU A 239 21.99 -7.71 -39.55
N LEU A 240 22.29 -8.86 -38.96
CA LEU A 240 23.23 -9.85 -39.51
C LEU A 240 22.55 -11.21 -39.69
N ARG A 241 22.73 -11.85 -40.84
CA ARG A 241 22.35 -13.25 -41.09
C ARG A 241 23.50 -13.99 -41.75
#